data_AF-I1IZF2-F1
#
_entry.id   AF-I1IZF2-F1
#
_cell.length_a   1.000
_cell.length_b   1.000
_cell.length_c   1.000
_cell.angle_alpha   90.00
_cell.angle_beta   90.00
_cell.angle_gamma   90.00
#
_symmetry.space_group_name_H-M   'P 1'
#
loop_
_entity.id
_entity.type
_entity.pdbx_description
1 polymer ?
#
loop_
_entity_poly.entity_id
_entity_poly.type
_entity_poly.pdbx_seq_one_letter_code
_entity_poly.pdbx_strand_id
1 'polypeptide(L)'
;MAGARRVALLCFLVSCIASAARTTDARGPDRKDLGVSIGNGGGGVSIGIGGSGWPKPMPPPPKPKPWEPRRCDFENERLYRAYLVIQKFKKTVICDPQNIAGSWSGTDICGTSSYKGFYCDRPYKVTDRTVASVDFNGYGLQADSVQGFVDGLPDLALFHANSNNFGGAVPNLKSLQYFYELDLSNNKLAPAAFPLEVLAITNATFIDIRFNSFYGELPAGLFSSFPVIEAIFVNNNQFSGPLPDNLGDSPVNYLSLANNKFTGPIPASIARAGDTLLEVLFLNNRLSGCIPYELGLLGKATVIDAGTNMLTGTIPASYACLRSVEQLNLADNLLYGVVPDALCQLASSGGRLVNLTLSGNYFTWLGACCWDLINEGKLNVDRNCIPWAPNQRSHEECARFFFRKIESHATCPISVHAPCESSGWGYDADEQADAAAEENKYRTYSALQP
;
A
#
# COMPACT_ATOMS: atom_id res chain seq x y z
N MET A 1 38.71 27.31 12.08
CA MET A 1 39.29 25.95 12.13
C MET A 1 38.20 25.00 11.63
N ALA A 2 38.11 24.78 10.31
CA ALA A 2 38.76 23.69 9.59
C ALA A 2 38.27 22.30 10.07
N GLY A 3 37.42 21.66 9.27
CA GLY A 3 36.90 20.32 9.57
C GLY A 3 35.89 19.84 8.54
N ALA A 4 36.36 19.61 7.31
CA ALA A 4 35.58 18.97 6.25
C ALA A 4 35.28 17.50 6.60
N ARG A 5 34.03 17.05 6.41
CA ARG A 5 33.71 15.64 6.20
C ARG A 5 32.75 15.51 5.02
N ARG A 6 33.34 15.07 3.90
CA ARG A 6 32.65 14.46 2.77
C ARG A 6 32.13 13.10 3.22
N VAL A 7 30.86 12.82 2.98
CA VAL A 7 30.36 11.44 2.84
C VAL A 7 29.77 11.36 1.44
N ALA A 8 30.47 10.61 0.59
CA ALA A 8 30.04 10.33 -0.77
C ALA A 8 28.93 9.29 -0.72
N LEU A 9 27.74 9.67 -1.21
CA LEU A 9 26.64 8.76 -1.47
C LEU A 9 26.91 8.10 -2.84
N LEU A 10 27.45 6.88 -2.83
CA LEU A 10 27.48 6.04 -4.03
C LEU A 10 26.08 5.42 -4.22
N CYS A 11 25.23 6.09 -4.98
CA CYS A 11 24.06 5.45 -5.58
C CYS A 11 24.54 4.58 -6.75
N PHE A 12 24.47 3.26 -6.61
CA PHE A 12 24.46 2.36 -7.76
C PHE A 12 23.10 2.48 -8.46
N LEU A 13 22.99 3.47 -9.36
CA LEU A 13 21.92 3.53 -10.35
C LEU A 13 22.28 2.56 -11.48
N VAL A 14 21.74 1.34 -11.44
CA VAL A 14 21.60 0.54 -12.65
C VAL A 14 20.47 1.17 -13.46
N SER A 15 20.85 2.08 -14.35
CA SER A 15 19.92 2.77 -15.24
C SER A 15 19.62 1.88 -16.45
N CYS A 16 18.41 1.36 -16.54
CA CYS A 16 17.85 0.82 -17.77
C CYS A 16 17.29 1.98 -18.60
N ILE A 17 18.13 2.59 -19.45
CA ILE A 17 17.67 3.53 -20.47
C ILE A 17 17.18 2.74 -21.68
N ALA A 18 15.92 2.94 -22.04
CA ALA A 18 15.33 2.44 -23.28
C ALA A 18 15.89 3.21 -24.50
N SER A 19 16.59 2.53 -25.40
CA SER A 19 16.86 3.05 -26.74
C SER A 19 15.65 2.81 -27.64
N ALA A 20 14.74 3.78 -27.70
CA ALA A 20 13.81 3.92 -28.81
C ALA A 20 14.50 4.68 -29.95
N ALA A 21 15.20 3.97 -30.84
CA ALA A 21 15.68 4.55 -32.09
C ALA A 21 14.53 4.53 -33.11
N ARG A 22 13.86 5.68 -33.28
CA ARG A 22 13.05 6.01 -34.45
C ARG A 22 13.98 6.10 -35.67
N THR A 23 13.80 5.26 -36.66
CA THR A 23 14.37 5.47 -37.99
C THR A 23 13.48 6.44 -38.77
N THR A 24 13.88 7.71 -38.80
CA THR A 24 13.39 8.67 -39.80
C THR A 24 14.38 8.74 -40.96
N ASP A 25 13.82 8.48 -42.14
CA ASP A 25 14.19 8.89 -43.48
C ASP A 25 15.25 10.00 -43.60
N ALA A 26 16.32 9.76 -44.37
CA ALA A 26 17.22 10.79 -44.88
C ALA A 26 17.83 10.35 -46.23
N ARG A 27 17.43 11.05 -47.30
CA ARG A 27 17.96 10.92 -48.65
C ARG A 27 19.28 11.71 -48.82
N GLY A 28 20.22 11.09 -49.54
CA GLY A 28 21.13 11.71 -50.52
C GLY A 28 22.59 11.94 -50.06
N PRO A 29 23.55 12.17 -50.98
CA PRO A 29 23.60 11.85 -52.42
C PRO A 29 24.80 10.97 -52.84
N ASP A 30 24.63 10.20 -53.92
CA ASP A 30 25.71 9.46 -54.60
C ASP A 30 26.71 10.39 -55.28
N ARG A 31 27.99 10.23 -54.94
CA ARG A 31 29.12 10.73 -55.74
C ARG A 31 29.83 9.56 -56.41
N LYS A 32 29.86 9.67 -57.73
CA LYS A 32 30.58 8.83 -58.70
C LYS A 32 32.09 8.91 -58.45
N ASP A 33 32.76 7.77 -58.46
CA ASP A 33 34.17 7.67 -58.84
C ASP A 33 34.31 6.78 -60.07
N LEU A 34 34.88 7.37 -61.12
CA LEU A 34 35.23 6.72 -62.39
C LEU A 34 36.54 5.94 -62.23
N GLY A 35 36.50 4.63 -62.47
CA GLY A 35 37.67 3.81 -62.77
C GLY A 35 37.65 3.38 -64.23
N VAL A 36 38.64 3.84 -64.99
CA VAL A 36 38.84 3.59 -66.43
C VAL A 36 39.16 2.12 -66.69
N SER A 37 38.48 1.50 -67.67
CA SER A 37 38.74 0.14 -68.14
C SER A 37 39.19 0.18 -69.61
N ILE A 38 40.41 -0.30 -69.87
CA ILE A 38 40.98 -0.51 -71.21
C ILE A 38 40.68 -1.96 -71.58
N GLY A 39 39.91 -2.17 -72.63
CA GLY A 39 39.60 -3.49 -73.16
C GLY A 39 40.77 -4.09 -73.94
N ASN A 40 40.97 -5.40 -73.80
CA ASN A 40 41.55 -6.19 -74.88
C ASN A 40 40.91 -7.59 -74.88
N GLY A 41 40.33 -7.94 -76.03
CA GLY A 41 39.73 -9.24 -76.27
C GLY A 41 40.77 -10.27 -76.70
N GLY A 42 40.53 -11.52 -76.32
CA GLY A 42 41.33 -12.65 -76.78
C GLY A 42 40.60 -13.95 -76.45
N GLY A 43 39.97 -14.55 -77.46
CA GLY A 43 39.33 -15.86 -77.35
C GLY A 43 40.38 -16.97 -77.22
N GLY A 44 40.08 -17.95 -76.37
CA GLY A 44 40.83 -19.19 -76.23
C GLY A 44 39.87 -20.32 -75.82
N VAL A 45 39.68 -21.28 -76.72
CA VAL A 45 38.94 -22.52 -76.49
C VAL A 45 39.84 -23.46 -75.68
N SER A 46 39.29 -24.11 -74.65
CA SER A 46 39.88 -25.34 -74.11
C SER A 46 38.83 -26.29 -73.57
N ILE A 47 38.99 -27.54 -74.02
CA ILE A 47 38.16 -28.73 -73.89
C ILE A 47 38.31 -29.32 -72.49
N GLY A 48 37.22 -29.93 -71.99
CA GLY A 48 37.15 -30.49 -70.64
C GLY A 48 38.01 -31.73 -70.40
N ILE A 49 38.35 -31.92 -69.13
CA ILE A 49 38.84 -33.19 -68.59
C ILE A 49 38.05 -33.43 -67.29
N GLY A 50 37.43 -34.61 -67.19
CA GLY A 50 36.60 -35.02 -66.06
C GLY A 50 37.39 -35.15 -64.76
N GLY A 51 36.81 -34.64 -63.69
CA GLY A 51 37.25 -34.82 -62.30
C GLY A 51 36.11 -35.40 -61.48
N SER A 52 36.36 -36.57 -60.90
CA SER A 52 35.51 -37.33 -59.98
C SER A 52 34.81 -36.45 -58.92
N GLY A 53 33.49 -36.58 -58.83
CA GLY A 53 32.67 -35.90 -57.84
C GLY A 53 32.95 -36.40 -56.42
N TRP A 54 33.46 -35.51 -55.56
CA TRP A 54 33.39 -35.68 -54.12
C TRP A 54 31.97 -35.36 -53.65
N PRO A 55 31.31 -36.20 -52.82
CA PRO A 55 30.02 -35.85 -52.27
C PRO A 55 30.16 -34.58 -51.42
N LYS A 56 29.26 -33.61 -51.66
CA LYS A 56 29.18 -32.37 -50.85
C LYS A 56 29.10 -32.73 -49.36
N PRO A 57 29.80 -32.02 -48.46
CA PRO A 57 29.66 -32.25 -47.03
C PRO A 57 28.19 -32.16 -46.63
N MET A 58 27.69 -33.16 -45.89
CA MET A 58 26.34 -33.10 -45.35
C MET A 58 26.20 -31.86 -44.48
N PRO A 59 25.09 -31.11 -44.59
CA PRO A 59 24.84 -29.99 -43.67
C PRO A 59 24.85 -30.52 -42.23
N PRO A 60 25.43 -29.76 -41.28
CA PRO A 60 25.45 -30.17 -39.88
C PRO A 60 24.02 -30.44 -39.42
N PRO A 61 23.79 -31.49 -38.61
CA PRO A 61 22.46 -31.83 -38.15
C PRO A 61 21.82 -30.59 -37.50
N PRO A 62 20.52 -30.33 -37.78
CA PRO A 62 19.83 -29.20 -37.16
C PRO A 62 19.97 -29.32 -35.64
N LYS A 63 20.34 -28.22 -34.99
CA LYS A 63 20.46 -28.17 -33.54
C LYS A 63 19.17 -28.76 -32.94
N PRO A 64 19.26 -29.71 -32.00
CA PRO A 64 18.07 -30.29 -31.39
C PRO A 64 17.22 -29.15 -30.83
N LYS A 65 15.91 -29.17 -31.16
CA LYS A 65 14.97 -28.20 -30.60
C LYS A 65 15.09 -28.25 -29.07
N PRO A 66 15.09 -27.10 -28.38
CA PRO A 66 15.03 -27.08 -26.92
C PRO A 66 13.88 -27.96 -26.46
N TRP A 67 14.14 -28.83 -25.47
CA TRP A 67 13.10 -29.69 -24.90
C TRP A 67 12.02 -28.81 -24.28
N GLU A 68 10.79 -28.94 -24.76
CA GLU A 68 9.61 -28.26 -24.21
C GLU A 68 8.89 -29.21 -23.24
N PRO A 69 8.68 -28.80 -21.97
CA PRO A 69 7.93 -29.60 -21.01
C PRO A 69 6.51 -29.92 -21.49
N ARG A 70 6.11 -31.18 -21.39
CA ARG A 70 4.78 -31.68 -21.74
C ARG A 70 3.97 -31.92 -20.48
N ARG A 71 2.64 -32.05 -20.63
CA ARG A 71 1.70 -32.37 -19.54
C ARG A 71 2.18 -33.51 -18.63
N CYS A 72 2.66 -34.61 -19.21
CA CYS A 72 3.08 -35.81 -18.45
C CYS A 72 4.36 -35.63 -17.64
N ASP A 73 5.07 -34.51 -17.82
CA ASP A 73 6.32 -34.22 -17.11
C ASP A 73 6.05 -33.48 -15.77
N PHE A 74 4.77 -33.25 -15.42
CA PHE A 74 4.32 -32.60 -14.19
C PHE A 74 3.58 -33.60 -13.28
N GLU A 75 3.59 -33.34 -11.96
CA GLU A 75 2.90 -34.16 -10.96
C GLU A 75 1.40 -34.30 -11.24
N ASN A 76 0.77 -33.23 -11.72
CA ASN A 76 -0.65 -33.19 -12.05
C ASN A 76 -0.97 -32.07 -13.07
N GLU A 77 -2.20 -32.09 -13.59
CA GLU A 77 -2.67 -31.12 -14.59
C GLU A 77 -2.74 -29.67 -14.05
N ARG A 78 -2.95 -29.47 -12.73
CA ARG A 78 -3.01 -28.12 -12.14
C ARG A 78 -1.65 -27.43 -12.21
N LEU A 79 -0.59 -28.15 -11.86
CA LEU A 79 0.78 -27.64 -11.98
C LEU A 79 1.19 -27.41 -13.43
N TYR A 80 0.78 -28.27 -14.36
CA TYR A 80 1.00 -28.03 -15.79
C TYR A 80 0.33 -26.73 -16.27
N ARG A 81 -0.91 -26.45 -15.83
CA ARG A 81 -1.59 -25.19 -16.17
C ARG A 81 -0.92 -23.99 -15.53
N ALA A 82 -0.54 -24.09 -14.26
CA ALA A 82 0.20 -23.05 -13.57
C ALA A 82 1.53 -22.75 -14.28
N TYR A 83 2.26 -23.77 -14.72
CA TYR A 83 3.48 -23.62 -15.53
C TYR A 83 3.23 -22.75 -16.77
N LEU A 84 2.18 -23.04 -17.54
CA LEU A 84 1.86 -22.27 -18.75
C LEU A 84 1.60 -20.80 -18.45
N VAL A 85 0.90 -20.51 -17.35
CA VAL A 85 0.60 -19.15 -16.89
C VAL A 85 1.89 -18.44 -16.44
N ILE A 86 2.72 -19.10 -15.64
CA ILE A 86 4.00 -18.57 -15.16
C ILE A 86 4.94 -18.28 -16.34
N GLN A 87 5.06 -19.20 -17.30
CA GLN A 87 5.91 -18.98 -18.48
C GLN A 87 5.38 -17.88 -19.39
N LYS A 88 4.05 -17.69 -19.46
CA LYS A 88 3.46 -16.55 -20.17
C LYS A 88 3.81 -15.23 -19.49
N PHE A 89 3.67 -15.16 -18.16
CA PHE A 89 4.02 -13.98 -17.37
C PHE A 89 5.53 -13.68 -17.37
N LYS A 90 6.38 -14.72 -17.32
CA LYS A 90 7.84 -14.58 -17.43
C LYS A 90 8.24 -13.80 -18.68
N LYS A 91 7.53 -13.98 -19.79
CA LYS A 91 7.79 -13.26 -21.06
C LYS A 91 7.38 -11.79 -21.03
N THR A 92 6.53 -11.39 -20.08
CA THR A 92 6.10 -9.99 -19.89
C THR A 92 6.95 -9.24 -18.87
N VAL A 93 7.86 -9.93 -18.16
CA VAL A 93 8.81 -9.29 -17.24
C VAL A 93 9.85 -8.50 -18.04
N ILE A 94 9.83 -7.19 -17.86
CA ILE A 94 10.69 -6.22 -18.54
C ILE A 94 12.03 -6.07 -17.80
N CYS A 95 11.99 -6.06 -16.47
CA CYS A 95 13.16 -5.92 -15.62
C CYS A 95 13.06 -6.90 -14.44
N ASP A 96 14.16 -7.57 -14.14
CA ASP A 96 14.30 -8.52 -13.05
C ASP A 96 15.70 -8.34 -12.42
N PRO A 97 15.87 -7.34 -11.53
CA PRO A 97 17.18 -6.95 -11.02
C PRO A 97 17.83 -8.04 -10.15
N GLN A 98 17.04 -8.92 -9.56
CA GLN A 98 17.51 -10.00 -8.68
C GLN A 98 17.56 -11.36 -9.38
N ASN A 99 17.27 -11.40 -10.69
CA ASN A 99 17.20 -12.63 -11.49
C ASN A 99 16.29 -13.71 -10.87
N ILE A 100 15.15 -13.29 -10.32
CA ILE A 100 14.14 -14.18 -9.72
C ILE A 100 13.46 -15.01 -10.81
N ALA A 101 13.04 -14.38 -11.91
CA ALA A 101 12.40 -15.05 -13.03
C ALA A 101 13.34 -16.03 -13.74
N GLY A 102 14.67 -15.88 -13.56
CA GLY A 102 15.66 -16.88 -13.95
C GLY A 102 15.41 -18.26 -13.35
N SER A 103 14.84 -18.32 -12.14
CA SER A 103 14.50 -19.57 -11.44
C SER A 103 13.28 -20.29 -12.04
N TRP A 104 12.40 -19.58 -12.73
CA TRP A 104 11.14 -20.11 -13.27
C TRP A 104 11.37 -20.94 -14.54
N SER A 105 12.00 -22.11 -14.40
CA SER A 105 12.31 -23.03 -15.50
C SER A 105 12.26 -24.49 -15.04
N GLY A 106 11.99 -25.41 -15.96
CA GLY A 106 11.78 -26.82 -15.62
C GLY A 106 10.37 -27.10 -15.10
N THR A 107 10.13 -28.35 -14.69
CA THR A 107 8.79 -28.86 -14.33
C THR A 107 8.49 -28.84 -12.84
N ASP A 108 9.52 -28.72 -12.01
CA ASP A 108 9.38 -28.67 -10.56
C ASP A 108 9.02 -27.24 -10.12
N ILE A 109 7.74 -26.86 -10.12
CA ILE A 109 7.31 -25.54 -9.62
C ILE A 109 7.41 -25.49 -8.09
N CYS A 110 7.14 -26.61 -7.41
CA CYS A 110 6.83 -26.64 -5.99
C CYS A 110 8.02 -27.10 -5.12
N GLY A 111 9.18 -27.30 -5.72
CA GLY A 111 10.43 -27.64 -5.07
C GLY A 111 10.98 -26.48 -4.24
N THR A 112 11.69 -26.81 -3.17
CA THR A 112 12.20 -25.85 -2.18
C THR A 112 13.25 -24.88 -2.71
N SER A 113 13.78 -25.09 -3.92
CA SER A 113 14.80 -24.25 -4.55
C SER A 113 14.56 -24.00 -6.03
N SER A 114 13.36 -24.32 -6.54
CA SER A 114 13.10 -24.28 -7.98
C SER A 114 12.50 -22.96 -8.42
N TYR A 115 11.23 -22.68 -8.11
CA TYR A 115 10.55 -21.45 -8.51
C TYR A 115 10.47 -20.48 -7.32
N LYS A 116 11.38 -19.50 -7.28
CA LYS A 116 11.37 -18.47 -6.23
C LYS A 116 10.08 -17.65 -6.30
N GLY A 117 9.46 -17.47 -5.13
CA GLY A 117 8.21 -16.73 -4.94
C GLY A 117 6.94 -17.52 -5.21
N PHE A 118 7.03 -18.82 -5.50
CA PHE A 118 5.88 -19.69 -5.70
C PHE A 118 5.79 -20.74 -4.59
N TYR A 119 4.62 -20.81 -3.96
CA TYR A 119 4.37 -21.75 -2.88
C TYR A 119 3.15 -22.58 -3.22
N CYS A 120 3.33 -23.90 -3.15
CA CYS A 120 2.29 -24.82 -3.53
C CYS A 120 1.65 -25.47 -2.30
N ASP A 121 0.35 -25.68 -2.35
CA ASP A 121 -0.39 -26.39 -1.31
C ASP A 121 -1.61 -27.09 -1.93
N ARG A 122 -2.42 -27.74 -1.08
CA ARG A 122 -3.66 -28.43 -1.46
C ARG A 122 -4.87 -27.61 -1.02
N PRO A 123 -5.70 -27.14 -1.96
CA PRO A 123 -6.95 -26.49 -1.60
C PRO A 123 -7.86 -27.42 -0.80
N TYR A 124 -8.78 -26.84 -0.04
CA TYR A 124 -9.72 -27.60 0.78
C TYR A 124 -10.49 -28.64 -0.05
N LYS A 125 -10.46 -29.91 0.40
CA LYS A 125 -11.06 -31.08 -0.28
C LYS A 125 -10.49 -31.39 -1.67
N VAL A 126 -9.29 -30.90 -2.00
CA VAL A 126 -8.59 -31.23 -3.25
C VAL A 126 -7.33 -32.03 -2.91
N THR A 127 -7.13 -33.18 -3.58
CA THR A 127 -5.96 -34.05 -3.37
C THR A 127 -4.72 -33.54 -4.08
N ASP A 128 -4.91 -32.93 -5.24
CA ASP A 128 -3.83 -32.47 -6.11
C ASP A 128 -3.25 -31.18 -5.56
N ARG A 129 -1.91 -31.13 -5.44
CA ARG A 129 -1.20 -29.90 -5.09
C ARG A 129 -1.22 -28.93 -6.27
N THR A 130 -1.33 -27.65 -5.98
CA THR A 130 -1.36 -26.56 -6.96
C THR A 130 -0.54 -25.38 -6.44
N VAL A 131 -0.33 -24.34 -7.26
CA VAL A 131 0.23 -23.06 -6.78
C VAL A 131 -0.84 -22.36 -5.94
N ALA A 132 -0.64 -22.36 -4.64
CA ALA A 132 -1.60 -21.82 -3.67
C ALA A 132 -1.25 -20.39 -3.25
N SER A 133 0.02 -20.01 -3.34
CA SER A 133 0.51 -18.70 -2.92
C SER A 133 1.60 -18.21 -3.88
N VAL A 134 1.58 -16.91 -4.13
CA VAL A 134 2.65 -16.21 -4.83
C VAL A 134 3.08 -15.03 -3.97
N ASP A 135 4.37 -15.00 -3.63
CA ASP A 135 4.99 -13.92 -2.87
C ASP A 135 6.21 -13.40 -3.63
N PHE A 136 6.06 -12.20 -4.17
CA PHE A 136 7.04 -11.46 -4.93
C PHE A 136 7.58 -10.25 -4.15
N ASN A 137 7.36 -10.19 -2.83
CA ASN A 137 7.73 -9.04 -2.02
C ASN A 137 9.22 -8.69 -2.17
N GLY A 138 9.50 -7.41 -2.46
CA GLY A 138 10.85 -6.87 -2.52
C GLY A 138 11.70 -7.35 -3.69
N TYR A 139 11.14 -8.03 -4.70
CA TYR A 139 11.90 -8.52 -5.85
C TYR A 139 12.25 -7.42 -6.87
N GLY A 140 11.53 -6.30 -6.88
CA GLY A 140 11.76 -5.21 -7.83
C GLY A 140 11.44 -5.58 -9.29
N LEU A 141 10.60 -6.59 -9.51
CA LEU A 141 10.16 -7.03 -10.82
C LEU A 141 9.39 -5.91 -11.52
N GLN A 142 9.64 -5.72 -12.81
CA GLN A 142 8.89 -4.79 -13.64
C GLN A 142 8.12 -5.55 -14.71
N ALA A 143 6.81 -5.34 -14.76
CA ALA A 143 5.95 -5.78 -15.84
C ALA A 143 4.83 -4.76 -16.05
N ASP A 144 4.37 -4.59 -17.29
CA ASP A 144 3.32 -3.61 -17.60
C ASP A 144 1.96 -3.95 -16.97
N SER A 145 1.72 -5.23 -16.66
CA SER A 145 0.52 -5.69 -15.96
C SER A 145 0.72 -7.08 -15.35
N VAL A 146 -0.03 -7.36 -14.28
CA VAL A 146 -0.21 -8.69 -13.69
C VAL A 146 -1.54 -9.35 -14.10
N GLN A 147 -2.32 -8.68 -14.97
CA GLN A 147 -3.50 -9.26 -15.60
C GLN A 147 -3.09 -10.42 -16.53
N GLY A 148 -3.88 -11.49 -16.49
CA GLY A 148 -3.63 -12.76 -17.15
C GLY A 148 -2.65 -13.67 -16.39
N PHE A 149 -1.97 -13.14 -15.36
CA PHE A 149 -1.13 -13.94 -14.45
C PHE A 149 -1.92 -14.35 -13.21
N VAL A 150 -2.37 -13.38 -12.40
CA VAL A 150 -3.08 -13.65 -11.14
C VAL A 150 -4.41 -14.36 -11.40
N ASP A 151 -5.22 -13.83 -12.32
CA ASP A 151 -6.48 -14.42 -12.78
C ASP A 151 -6.29 -15.71 -13.61
N GLY A 152 -5.05 -16.01 -14.02
CA GLY A 152 -4.68 -17.27 -14.66
C GLY A 152 -4.46 -18.42 -13.68
N LEU A 153 -4.35 -18.14 -12.37
CA LEU A 153 -4.09 -19.13 -11.32
C LEU A 153 -5.35 -19.32 -10.46
N PRO A 154 -6.32 -20.15 -10.89
CA PRO A 154 -7.65 -20.22 -10.27
C PRO A 154 -7.65 -20.75 -8.83
N ASP A 155 -6.57 -21.43 -8.42
CA ASP A 155 -6.43 -21.98 -7.08
C ASP A 155 -5.66 -21.06 -6.10
N LEU A 156 -5.28 -19.87 -6.55
CA LEU A 156 -4.49 -18.94 -5.75
C LEU A 156 -5.28 -18.46 -4.53
N ALA A 157 -4.64 -18.50 -3.37
CA ALA A 157 -5.21 -18.10 -2.10
C ALA A 157 -4.69 -16.74 -1.62
N LEU A 158 -3.43 -16.43 -1.93
CA LEU A 158 -2.84 -15.13 -1.65
C LEU A 158 -1.86 -14.69 -2.73
N PHE A 159 -1.81 -13.38 -2.95
CA PHE A 159 -0.85 -12.74 -3.83
C PHE A 159 -0.20 -11.57 -3.12
N HIS A 160 1.10 -11.69 -2.83
CA HIS A 160 1.91 -10.62 -2.27
C HIS A 160 2.90 -10.11 -3.30
N ALA A 161 2.91 -8.81 -3.52
CA ALA A 161 3.70 -8.16 -4.55
C ALA A 161 4.27 -6.81 -4.10
N ASN A 162 4.41 -6.59 -2.79
CA ASN A 162 4.99 -5.37 -2.22
C ASN A 162 6.35 -5.03 -2.87
N SER A 163 6.62 -3.75 -3.08
CA SER A 163 7.93 -3.25 -3.54
C SER A 163 8.36 -3.84 -4.89
N ASN A 164 7.45 -3.75 -5.87
CA ASN A 164 7.71 -4.09 -7.26
C ASN A 164 7.38 -2.91 -8.19
N ASN A 165 7.57 -3.11 -9.49
CA ASN A 165 7.28 -2.13 -10.53
C ASN A 165 6.15 -2.63 -11.45
N PHE A 166 5.14 -3.29 -10.89
CA PHE A 166 3.99 -3.76 -11.67
C PHE A 166 3.06 -2.59 -12.03
N GLY A 167 2.75 -2.48 -13.32
CA GLY A 167 1.84 -1.48 -13.86
C GLY A 167 0.43 -1.99 -14.12
N GLY A 168 -0.36 -1.17 -14.81
CA GLY A 168 -1.68 -1.56 -15.31
C GLY A 168 -2.77 -1.52 -14.23
N ALA A 169 -3.87 -2.22 -14.52
CA ALA A 169 -5.01 -2.36 -13.61
C ALA A 169 -4.83 -3.56 -12.66
N VAL A 170 -5.57 -3.53 -11.55
CA VAL A 170 -5.72 -4.71 -10.69
C VAL A 170 -6.36 -5.84 -11.50
N PRO A 171 -5.85 -7.07 -11.40
CA PRO A 171 -6.36 -8.20 -12.17
C PRO A 171 -7.79 -8.55 -11.77
N ASN A 172 -8.46 -9.36 -12.60
CA ASN A 172 -9.81 -9.82 -12.28
C ASN A 172 -9.78 -10.91 -11.21
N LEU A 173 -10.23 -10.58 -9.99
CA LEU A 173 -10.16 -11.49 -8.83
C LEU A 173 -11.43 -12.33 -8.66
N LYS A 174 -12.47 -12.10 -9.45
CA LYS A 174 -13.79 -12.74 -9.28
C LYS A 174 -13.75 -14.27 -9.45
N SER A 175 -12.84 -14.79 -10.26
CA SER A 175 -12.72 -16.24 -10.51
C SER A 175 -11.91 -16.99 -9.46
N LEU A 176 -11.28 -16.30 -8.51
CA LEU A 176 -10.37 -16.90 -7.54
C LEU A 176 -11.12 -17.31 -6.27
N GLN A 177 -11.67 -18.52 -6.29
CA GLN A 177 -12.56 -19.01 -5.23
C GLN A 177 -11.91 -19.20 -3.85
N TYR A 178 -10.58 -19.33 -3.80
CA TYR A 178 -9.82 -19.53 -2.55
C TYR A 178 -9.10 -18.26 -2.08
N PHE A 179 -9.24 -17.16 -2.81
CA PHE A 179 -8.44 -15.96 -2.58
C PHE A 179 -8.91 -15.20 -1.34
N TYR A 180 -7.97 -14.84 -0.45
CA TYR A 180 -8.27 -14.14 0.80
C TYR A 180 -7.25 -13.06 1.20
N GLU A 181 -6.00 -13.08 0.68
CA GLU A 181 -5.06 -11.95 0.90
C GLU A 181 -4.56 -11.35 -0.41
N LEU A 182 -4.68 -10.03 -0.52
CA LEU A 182 -4.14 -9.22 -1.60
C LEU A 182 -3.16 -8.20 -1.05
N ASP A 183 -1.90 -8.28 -1.47
CA ASP A 183 -0.91 -7.22 -1.26
C ASP A 183 -0.32 -6.79 -2.61
N LEU A 184 -0.75 -5.60 -3.05
CA LEU A 184 -0.26 -4.91 -4.24
C LEU A 184 0.46 -3.61 -3.87
N SER A 185 0.90 -3.48 -2.62
CA SER A 185 1.49 -2.25 -2.10
C SER A 185 2.78 -1.86 -2.84
N ASN A 186 3.09 -0.56 -2.87
CA ASN A 186 4.35 -0.04 -3.42
C ASN A 186 4.65 -0.58 -4.83
N ASN A 187 3.77 -0.24 -5.76
CA ASN A 187 3.82 -0.61 -7.17
C ASN A 187 3.54 0.61 -8.07
N LYS A 188 3.40 0.37 -9.38
CA LYS A 188 3.04 1.38 -10.39
C LYS A 188 1.64 1.14 -10.93
N LEU A 189 0.75 0.55 -10.12
CA LEU A 189 -0.63 0.33 -10.52
C LEU A 189 -1.34 1.68 -10.62
N ALA A 190 -2.20 1.80 -11.64
CA ALA A 190 -2.95 3.02 -11.91
C ALA A 190 -2.06 4.24 -12.30
N PRO A 191 -2.60 5.24 -13.03
CA PRO A 191 -3.73 6.03 -12.58
C PRO A 191 -5.09 5.46 -13.03
N ALA A 192 -5.92 5.07 -12.07
CA ALA A 192 -7.28 4.56 -12.24
C ALA A 192 -8.10 4.76 -10.96
N ALA A 193 -9.42 4.60 -11.04
CA ALA A 193 -10.29 4.58 -9.87
C ALA A 193 -10.05 3.33 -9.00
N PHE A 194 -10.71 3.26 -7.83
CA PHE A 194 -10.71 2.04 -7.01
C PHE A 194 -11.13 0.82 -7.85
N PRO A 195 -10.37 -0.30 -7.80
CA PRO A 195 -10.66 -1.51 -8.55
C PRO A 195 -11.86 -2.27 -7.95
N LEU A 196 -13.05 -2.12 -8.54
CA LEU A 196 -14.28 -2.75 -8.04
C LEU A 196 -14.22 -4.28 -8.03
N GLU A 197 -13.31 -4.87 -8.80
CA GLU A 197 -13.02 -6.30 -8.84
C GLU A 197 -12.54 -6.82 -7.47
N VAL A 198 -11.89 -5.98 -6.66
CA VAL A 198 -11.46 -6.34 -5.29
C VAL A 198 -12.68 -6.65 -4.41
N LEU A 199 -13.82 -6.00 -4.66
CA LEU A 199 -15.06 -6.22 -3.90
C LEU A 199 -15.68 -7.60 -4.12
N ALA A 200 -15.19 -8.37 -5.11
CA ALA A 200 -15.66 -9.72 -5.38
C ALA A 200 -15.04 -10.78 -4.43
N ILE A 201 -14.00 -10.43 -3.66
CA ILE A 201 -13.29 -11.36 -2.78
C ILE A 201 -14.01 -11.45 -1.44
N THR A 202 -15.13 -12.16 -1.37
CA THR A 202 -15.98 -12.17 -0.15
C THR A 202 -15.32 -12.78 1.09
N ASN A 203 -14.19 -13.49 0.95
CA ASN A 203 -13.45 -14.08 2.06
C ASN A 203 -12.16 -13.30 2.38
N ALA A 204 -12.01 -12.07 1.89
CA ALA A 204 -10.81 -11.28 2.12
C ALA A 204 -10.57 -11.05 3.62
N THR A 205 -9.35 -11.35 4.07
CA THR A 205 -8.83 -11.02 5.40
C THR A 205 -7.85 -9.85 5.35
N PHE A 206 -7.15 -9.68 4.22
CA PHE A 206 -6.14 -8.64 4.02
C PHE A 206 -6.23 -8.00 2.64
N ILE A 207 -6.38 -6.67 2.59
CA ILE A 207 -6.37 -5.89 1.36
C ILE A 207 -5.38 -4.73 1.52
N ASP A 208 -4.31 -4.77 0.74
CA ASP A 208 -3.29 -3.72 0.71
C ASP A 208 -3.02 -3.25 -0.73
N ILE A 209 -3.36 -1.99 -1.00
CA ILE A 209 -3.11 -1.30 -2.26
C ILE A 209 -2.37 0.03 -2.04
N ARG A 210 -1.71 0.19 -0.88
CA ARG A 210 -1.02 1.43 -0.52
C ARG A 210 0.17 1.74 -1.43
N PHE A 211 0.62 2.99 -1.47
CA PHE A 211 1.73 3.43 -2.35
C PHE A 211 1.51 3.07 -3.83
N ASN A 212 0.36 3.44 -4.38
CA ASN A 212 0.06 3.36 -5.81
C ASN A 212 -0.50 4.72 -6.29
N SER A 213 -1.12 4.76 -7.47
CA SER A 213 -1.70 5.99 -8.04
C SER A 213 -3.21 5.93 -8.22
N PHE A 214 -3.94 5.21 -7.35
CA PHE A 214 -5.40 5.14 -7.41
C PHE A 214 -6.04 6.50 -7.07
N TYR A 215 -7.11 6.90 -7.75
CA TYR A 215 -7.80 8.17 -7.56
C TYR A 215 -9.33 8.00 -7.46
N GLY A 216 -10.06 9.11 -7.30
CA GLY A 216 -11.51 9.09 -7.23
C GLY A 216 -12.01 8.69 -5.84
N GLU A 217 -13.30 8.37 -5.74
CA GLU A 217 -13.94 8.06 -4.45
C GLU A 217 -13.75 6.59 -4.07
N LEU A 218 -13.70 6.32 -2.76
CA LEU A 218 -13.79 4.95 -2.27
C LEU A 218 -15.23 4.47 -2.34
N PRO A 219 -15.50 3.26 -2.88
CA PRO A 219 -16.85 2.73 -2.92
C PRO A 219 -17.28 2.29 -1.51
N ALA A 220 -18.55 2.55 -1.17
CA ALA A 220 -19.17 2.05 0.07
C ALA A 220 -19.02 0.52 0.22
N GLY A 221 -19.01 -0.21 -0.90
CA GLY A 221 -18.80 -1.67 -0.92
C GLY A 221 -17.51 -2.13 -0.21
N LEU A 222 -16.47 -1.30 -0.16
CA LEU A 222 -15.23 -1.62 0.55
C LEU A 222 -15.45 -1.92 2.04
N PHE A 223 -16.46 -1.30 2.65
CA PHE A 223 -16.78 -1.44 4.07
C PHE A 223 -17.96 -2.39 4.35
N SER A 224 -18.52 -3.03 3.32
CA SER A 224 -19.64 -3.97 3.47
C SER A 224 -19.44 -5.32 2.76
N SER A 225 -18.44 -5.46 1.90
CA SER A 225 -18.22 -6.67 1.10
C SER A 225 -17.50 -7.79 1.85
N PHE A 226 -16.83 -7.50 2.96
CA PHE A 226 -15.87 -8.40 3.59
C PHE A 226 -16.22 -8.69 5.07
N PRO A 227 -16.88 -9.83 5.37
CA PRO A 227 -17.36 -10.15 6.71
C PRO A 227 -16.25 -10.60 7.68
N VAL A 228 -15.05 -10.90 7.18
CA VAL A 228 -13.91 -11.41 7.97
C VAL A 228 -12.63 -10.62 7.73
N ILE A 229 -12.74 -9.39 7.23
CA ILE A 229 -11.59 -8.53 6.95
C ILE A 229 -10.91 -8.08 8.24
N GLU A 230 -9.58 -8.19 8.27
CA GLU A 230 -8.76 -7.78 9.42
C GLU A 230 -8.06 -6.45 9.14
N ALA A 231 -7.54 -6.25 7.91
CA ALA A 231 -6.84 -5.03 7.56
C ALA A 231 -7.17 -4.51 6.14
N ILE A 232 -7.34 -3.20 6.05
CA ILE A 232 -7.53 -2.47 4.79
C ILE A 232 -6.53 -1.31 4.76
N PHE A 233 -5.60 -1.36 3.81
CA PHE A 233 -4.61 -0.31 3.58
C PHE A 233 -4.76 0.30 2.18
N VAL A 234 -5.15 1.57 2.15
CA VAL A 234 -5.31 2.35 0.92
C VAL A 234 -4.54 3.67 0.96
N ASN A 235 -3.65 3.83 1.96
CA ASN A 235 -2.86 5.03 2.16
C ASN A 235 -1.89 5.32 1.02
N ASN A 236 -1.41 6.56 0.94
CA ASN A 236 -0.43 6.99 -0.05
C ASN A 236 -0.90 6.73 -1.50
N ASN A 237 -2.13 7.13 -1.77
CA ASN A 237 -2.76 7.13 -3.09
C ASN A 237 -3.26 8.56 -3.39
N GLN A 238 -4.16 8.69 -4.37
CA GLN A 238 -4.79 9.95 -4.77
C GLN A 238 -6.32 9.92 -4.60
N PHE A 239 -6.84 9.06 -3.71
CA PHE A 239 -8.28 9.00 -3.42
C PHE A 239 -8.79 10.35 -2.92
N SER A 240 -10.03 10.68 -3.28
CA SER A 240 -10.64 11.99 -3.05
C SER A 240 -12.14 11.83 -2.76
N GLY A 241 -12.82 12.93 -2.45
CA GLY A 241 -14.24 12.90 -2.10
C GLY A 241 -14.47 12.49 -0.64
N PRO A 242 -15.74 12.35 -0.22
CA PRO A 242 -16.08 11.99 1.15
C PRO A 242 -15.71 10.55 1.49
N LEU A 243 -15.45 10.30 2.78
CA LEU A 243 -15.42 8.94 3.31
C LEU A 243 -16.84 8.34 3.24
N PRO A 244 -17.02 7.07 2.85
CA PRO A 244 -18.33 6.46 2.79
C PRO A 244 -19.06 6.45 4.15
N ASP A 245 -20.35 6.75 4.15
CA ASP A 245 -21.17 6.81 5.37
C ASP A 245 -21.27 5.48 6.12
N ASN A 246 -20.90 4.36 5.50
CA ASN A 246 -20.86 3.04 6.09
C ASN A 246 -19.45 2.62 6.58
N LEU A 247 -18.53 3.58 6.78
CA LEU A 247 -17.15 3.34 7.21
C LEU A 247 -17.02 2.35 8.38
N GLY A 248 -17.87 2.47 9.40
CA GLY A 248 -17.84 1.60 10.58
C GLY A 248 -18.68 0.32 10.47
N ASP A 249 -19.25 -0.02 9.31
CA ASP A 249 -19.93 -1.32 9.11
C ASP A 249 -18.94 -2.47 8.92
N SER A 250 -17.70 -2.15 8.57
CA SER A 250 -16.64 -3.13 8.38
C SER A 250 -16.14 -3.65 9.72
N PRO A 251 -15.95 -4.98 9.89
CA PRO A 251 -15.37 -5.55 11.10
C PRO A 251 -13.84 -5.40 11.18
N VAL A 252 -13.26 -4.45 10.41
CA VAL A 252 -11.81 -4.26 10.27
C VAL A 252 -11.14 -3.90 11.59
N ASN A 253 -9.93 -4.44 11.80
CA ASN A 253 -9.09 -4.16 12.96
C ASN A 253 -8.10 -3.02 12.65
N TYR A 254 -7.52 -3.03 11.45
CA TYR A 254 -6.49 -2.06 11.03
C TYR A 254 -6.90 -1.33 9.76
N LEU A 255 -7.12 -0.02 9.86
CA LEU A 255 -7.58 0.80 8.73
C LEU A 255 -6.64 1.98 8.48
N SER A 256 -6.02 2.02 7.30
CA SER A 256 -5.16 3.14 6.89
C SER A 256 -5.70 3.85 5.64
N LEU A 257 -6.17 5.09 5.85
CA LEU A 257 -6.69 6.02 4.84
C LEU A 257 -5.74 7.21 4.63
N ALA A 258 -4.57 7.18 5.28
CA ALA A 258 -3.60 8.27 5.35
C ALA A 258 -3.07 8.73 3.99
N ASN A 259 -2.56 9.96 3.91
CA ASN A 259 -1.84 10.47 2.74
C ASN A 259 -2.67 10.36 1.44
N ASN A 260 -3.90 10.85 1.47
CA ASN A 260 -4.81 10.91 0.33
C ASN A 260 -5.37 12.34 0.20
N LYS A 261 -6.47 12.51 -0.53
CA LYS A 261 -7.17 13.79 -0.73
C LYS A 261 -8.62 13.71 -0.26
N PHE A 262 -8.94 12.85 0.72
CA PHE A 262 -10.30 12.72 1.26
C PHE A 262 -10.79 14.04 1.84
N THR A 263 -12.06 14.36 1.62
CA THR A 263 -12.70 15.62 2.02
C THR A 263 -13.94 15.35 2.88
N GLY A 264 -14.52 16.38 3.49
CA GLY A 264 -15.75 16.23 4.27
C GLY A 264 -15.51 15.59 5.64
N PRO A 265 -16.59 15.32 6.41
CA PRO A 265 -16.48 14.85 7.78
C PRO A 265 -16.02 13.40 7.89
N ILE A 266 -15.48 13.06 9.06
CA ILE A 266 -15.38 11.66 9.49
C ILE A 266 -16.83 11.18 9.78
N PRO A 267 -17.31 10.12 9.10
CA PRO A 267 -18.68 9.65 9.25
C PRO A 267 -18.98 9.17 10.68
N ALA A 268 -20.16 9.51 11.20
CA ALA A 268 -20.63 9.07 12.52
C ALA A 268 -20.74 7.53 12.63
N SER A 269 -20.86 6.82 11.51
CA SER A 269 -20.84 5.36 11.50
C SER A 269 -19.59 4.73 12.08
N ILE A 270 -18.48 5.47 12.20
CA ILE A 270 -17.23 4.98 12.79
C ILE A 270 -17.44 4.36 14.18
N ALA A 271 -18.42 4.83 14.96
CA ALA A 271 -18.77 4.25 16.26
C ALA A 271 -19.19 2.77 16.18
N ARG A 272 -19.74 2.32 15.03
CA ARG A 272 -20.14 0.91 14.84
C ARG A 272 -18.96 -0.05 14.79
N ALA A 273 -17.75 0.45 14.51
CA ALA A 273 -16.52 -0.31 14.58
C ALA A 273 -15.86 -0.29 15.97
N GLY A 274 -16.54 0.24 17.01
CA GLY A 274 -15.95 0.42 18.34
C GLY A 274 -15.51 -0.87 19.04
N ASP A 275 -16.09 -2.01 18.65
CA ASP A 275 -15.78 -3.35 19.17
C ASP A 275 -14.77 -4.13 18.33
N THR A 276 -14.34 -3.61 17.19
CA THR A 276 -13.42 -4.30 16.26
C THR A 276 -12.15 -3.50 15.96
N LEU A 277 -12.29 -2.19 15.77
CA LEU A 277 -11.22 -1.33 15.28
C LEU A 277 -10.15 -1.11 16.36
N LEU A 278 -8.91 -1.50 16.02
CA LEU A 278 -7.73 -1.39 16.88
C LEU A 278 -6.87 -0.20 16.47
N GLU A 279 -6.71 0.05 15.18
CA GLU A 279 -5.90 1.17 14.67
C GLU A 279 -6.59 1.84 13.48
N VAL A 280 -6.66 3.17 13.50
CA VAL A 280 -7.20 3.96 12.39
C VAL A 280 -6.36 5.21 12.09
N LEU A 281 -5.92 5.31 10.84
CA LEU A 281 -5.09 6.42 10.35
C LEU A 281 -5.83 7.22 9.27
N PHE A 282 -6.21 8.44 9.62
CA PHE A 282 -6.80 9.46 8.75
C PHE A 282 -5.82 10.57 8.35
N LEU A 283 -4.59 10.54 8.86
CA LEU A 283 -3.64 11.64 8.75
C LEU A 283 -3.33 12.09 7.31
N ASN A 284 -3.00 13.38 7.17
CA ASN A 284 -2.60 14.00 5.91
C ASN A 284 -3.66 13.81 4.80
N ASN A 285 -4.85 14.33 5.08
CA ASN A 285 -5.98 14.39 4.16
C ASN A 285 -6.55 15.83 4.14
N ARG A 286 -7.74 16.00 3.57
CA ARG A 286 -8.51 17.26 3.57
C ARG A 286 -9.84 17.08 4.33
N LEU A 287 -9.89 16.17 5.31
CA LEU A 287 -11.08 15.93 6.12
C LEU A 287 -11.43 17.20 6.87
N SER A 288 -12.71 17.55 6.90
CA SER A 288 -13.21 18.84 7.38
C SER A 288 -14.50 18.68 8.18
N GLY A 289 -15.00 19.77 8.75
CA GLY A 289 -16.15 19.70 9.65
C GLY A 289 -15.73 19.35 11.07
N CYS A 290 -16.73 19.06 11.91
CA CYS A 290 -16.49 18.85 13.33
C CYS A 290 -15.83 17.49 13.58
N ILE A 291 -14.89 17.46 14.51
CA ILE A 291 -14.41 16.20 15.08
C ILE A 291 -15.60 15.45 15.72
N PRO A 292 -15.94 14.22 15.28
CA PRO A 292 -17.19 13.59 15.69
C PRO A 292 -17.12 13.04 17.11
N TYR A 293 -18.27 13.05 17.79
CA TYR A 293 -18.44 12.43 19.10
C TYR A 293 -18.20 10.91 19.04
N GLU A 294 -18.59 10.31 17.91
CA GLU A 294 -18.56 8.88 17.63
C GLU A 294 -17.14 8.31 17.56
N LEU A 295 -16.14 9.11 17.20
CA LEU A 295 -14.74 8.65 17.21
C LEU A 295 -14.24 8.35 18.63
N GLY A 296 -14.79 9.04 19.65
CA GLY A 296 -14.51 8.75 21.06
C GLY A 296 -15.13 7.43 21.56
N LEU A 297 -15.95 6.77 20.76
CA LEU A 297 -16.59 5.49 21.10
C LEU A 297 -15.80 4.27 20.64
N LEU A 298 -14.61 4.48 20.08
CA LEU A 298 -13.68 3.40 19.68
C LEU A 298 -12.95 2.82 20.91
N GLY A 299 -13.68 2.12 21.77
CA GLY A 299 -13.18 1.65 23.07
C GLY A 299 -11.98 0.69 23.00
N LYS A 300 -11.84 -0.07 21.91
CA LYS A 300 -10.71 -0.98 21.65
C LYS A 300 -9.54 -0.34 20.90
N ALA A 301 -9.71 0.86 20.34
CA ALA A 301 -8.67 1.48 19.54
C ALA A 301 -7.45 1.83 20.40
N THR A 302 -6.28 1.39 19.96
CA THR A 302 -4.97 1.69 20.54
C THR A 302 -4.30 2.85 19.82
N VAL A 303 -4.56 3.01 18.51
CA VAL A 303 -4.02 4.09 17.69
C VAL A 303 -5.14 4.81 16.94
N ILE A 304 -5.23 6.12 17.15
CA ILE A 304 -6.07 7.01 16.35
C ILE A 304 -5.21 8.20 15.90
N ASP A 305 -4.98 8.32 14.60
CA ASP A 305 -4.29 9.47 14.01
C ASP A 305 -5.18 10.19 13.00
N ALA A 306 -5.63 11.39 13.35
CA ALA A 306 -6.36 12.30 12.48
C ALA A 306 -5.58 13.60 12.21
N GLY A 307 -4.25 13.57 12.37
CA GLY A 307 -3.38 14.73 12.20
C GLY A 307 -3.34 15.27 10.77
N THR A 308 -2.96 16.55 10.61
CA THR A 308 -2.80 17.19 9.30
C THR A 308 -4.08 17.09 8.45
N ASN A 309 -5.16 17.67 8.97
CA ASN A 309 -6.47 17.75 8.31
C ASN A 309 -7.06 19.17 8.51
N MET A 310 -8.33 19.36 8.18
CA MET A 310 -9.10 20.59 8.40
C MET A 310 -10.24 20.37 9.41
N LEU A 311 -10.08 19.43 10.34
CA LEU A 311 -11.08 19.15 11.38
C LEU A 311 -11.17 20.34 12.34
N THR A 312 -12.37 20.66 12.78
CA THR A 312 -12.62 21.77 13.71
C THR A 312 -13.55 21.36 14.85
N GLY A 313 -13.84 22.29 15.76
CA GLY A 313 -14.65 22.02 16.94
C GLY A 313 -13.82 21.86 18.21
N THR A 314 -14.54 21.61 19.31
CA THR A 314 -13.97 21.24 20.61
C THR A 314 -13.84 19.73 20.70
N ILE A 315 -12.89 19.21 21.46
CA ILE A 315 -12.80 17.77 21.76
C ILE A 315 -14.06 17.35 22.56
N PRO A 316 -14.90 16.42 22.05
CA PRO A 316 -16.09 15.94 22.74
C PRO A 316 -15.76 15.14 24.01
N ALA A 317 -16.67 15.12 24.99
CA ALA A 317 -16.48 14.38 26.24
C ALA A 317 -16.37 12.86 26.04
N SER A 318 -16.89 12.30 24.94
CA SER A 318 -16.72 10.88 24.59
C SER A 318 -15.26 10.45 24.45
N TYR A 319 -14.32 11.36 24.19
CA TYR A 319 -12.90 11.00 24.05
C TYR A 319 -12.30 10.46 25.36
N ALA A 320 -12.93 10.72 26.50
CA ALA A 320 -12.59 10.08 27.77
C ALA A 320 -12.89 8.56 27.78
N CYS A 321 -13.66 8.06 26.82
CA CYS A 321 -14.03 6.64 26.70
C CYS A 321 -13.08 5.81 25.84
N LEU A 322 -12.02 6.42 25.30
CA LEU A 322 -10.95 5.74 24.56
C LEU A 322 -10.03 4.96 25.51
N ARG A 323 -10.57 3.99 26.26
CA ARG A 323 -9.88 3.33 27.38
C ARG A 323 -8.63 2.54 26.97
N SER A 324 -8.56 2.07 25.73
CA SER A 324 -7.43 1.30 25.20
C SER A 324 -6.39 2.14 24.46
N VAL A 325 -6.62 3.46 24.31
CA VAL A 325 -5.77 4.29 23.44
C VAL A 325 -4.38 4.46 24.02
N GLU A 326 -3.38 4.21 23.18
CA GLU A 326 -1.96 4.40 23.46
C GLU A 326 -1.43 5.63 22.72
N GLN A 327 -1.93 5.86 21.51
CA GLN A 327 -1.52 6.97 20.65
C GLN A 327 -2.75 7.68 20.09
N LEU A 328 -2.90 8.95 20.47
CA LEU A 328 -3.92 9.85 19.94
C LEU A 328 -3.24 11.07 19.33
N ASN A 329 -3.30 11.18 18.01
CA ASN A 329 -2.75 12.30 17.27
C ASN A 329 -3.86 13.10 16.58
N LEU A 330 -4.06 14.34 17.02
CA LEU A 330 -4.98 15.30 16.44
C LEU A 330 -4.25 16.57 15.95
N ALA A 331 -2.94 16.47 15.73
CA ALA A 331 -2.09 17.59 15.40
C ALA A 331 -2.48 18.28 14.08
N ASP A 332 -2.11 19.54 13.92
CA ASP A 332 -2.25 20.30 12.67
C ASP A 332 -3.67 20.23 12.08
N ASN A 333 -4.64 20.65 12.89
CA ASN A 333 -6.04 20.81 12.55
C ASN A 333 -6.52 22.23 12.93
N LEU A 334 -7.83 22.45 12.89
CA LEU A 334 -8.51 23.69 13.28
C LEU A 334 -9.31 23.50 14.59
N LEU A 335 -8.86 22.61 15.48
CA LEU A 335 -9.51 22.34 16.76
C LEU A 335 -9.28 23.51 17.73
N TYR A 336 -10.25 23.76 18.60
CA TYR A 336 -10.21 24.89 19.52
C TYR A 336 -10.90 24.59 20.85
N GLY A 337 -10.84 25.55 21.77
CA GLY A 337 -11.50 25.48 23.07
C GLY A 337 -10.61 24.83 24.13
N VAL A 338 -11.23 24.13 25.07
CA VAL A 338 -10.55 23.53 26.22
C VAL A 338 -10.16 22.09 25.90
N VAL A 339 -8.93 21.70 26.26
CA VAL A 339 -8.54 20.29 26.33
C VAL A 339 -9.07 19.71 27.64
N PRO A 340 -10.02 18.75 27.60
CA PRO A 340 -10.71 18.28 28.81
C PRO A 340 -9.80 17.41 29.67
N ASP A 341 -9.86 17.61 31.00
CA ASP A 341 -9.10 16.80 31.97
C ASP A 341 -9.37 15.30 31.82
N ALA A 342 -10.60 14.92 31.51
CA ALA A 342 -10.99 13.53 31.32
C ALA A 342 -10.22 12.82 30.19
N LEU A 343 -9.79 13.56 29.14
CA LEU A 343 -8.92 13.00 28.10
C LEU A 343 -7.51 12.76 28.64
N CYS A 344 -6.96 13.73 29.38
CA CYS A 344 -5.60 13.63 29.95
C CYS A 344 -5.52 12.56 31.04
N GLN A 345 -6.61 12.25 31.73
CA GLN A 345 -6.66 11.15 32.69
C GLN A 345 -6.42 9.77 32.05
N LEU A 346 -6.62 9.61 30.72
CA LEU A 346 -6.24 8.39 30.01
C LEU A 346 -4.72 8.12 30.02
N ALA A 347 -3.89 9.12 30.35
CA ALA A 347 -2.44 8.98 30.50
C ALA A 347 -1.99 8.89 31.98
N SER A 348 -2.94 8.96 32.93
CA SER A 348 -2.70 8.85 34.38
C SER A 348 -2.63 7.38 34.84
N SER A 349 -2.49 7.14 36.15
CA SER A 349 -2.40 5.79 36.73
C SER A 349 -3.66 4.96 36.42
N GLY A 350 -3.52 3.94 35.57
CA GLY A 350 -4.61 3.05 35.13
C GLY A 350 -5.05 3.26 33.68
N GLY A 351 -4.57 4.31 33.01
CA GLY A 351 -4.78 4.53 31.58
C GLY A 351 -3.60 4.03 30.72
N ARG A 352 -3.82 3.87 29.40
CA ARG A 352 -2.82 3.36 28.45
C ARG A 352 -2.19 4.44 27.55
N LEU A 353 -2.65 5.69 27.63
CA LEU A 353 -2.23 6.75 26.71
C LEU A 353 -0.76 7.13 26.94
N VAL A 354 0.08 6.83 25.96
CA VAL A 354 1.51 7.10 25.96
C VAL A 354 1.83 8.39 25.21
N ASN A 355 1.14 8.64 24.09
CA ASN A 355 1.40 9.79 23.24
C ASN A 355 0.09 10.50 22.85
N LEU A 356 -0.09 11.70 23.37
CA LEU A 356 -1.16 12.63 23.02
C LEU A 356 -0.56 13.84 22.31
N THR A 357 -0.79 13.95 21.00
CA THR A 357 -0.32 15.11 20.23
C THR A 357 -1.50 15.97 19.78
N LEU A 358 -1.56 17.19 20.31
CA LEU A 358 -2.56 18.23 20.00
C LEU A 358 -1.92 19.47 19.36
N SER A 359 -0.66 19.39 18.95
CA SER A 359 0.12 20.50 18.43
C SER A 359 -0.47 21.09 17.15
N GLY A 360 -0.26 22.37 16.88
CA GLY A 360 -0.70 22.99 15.62
C GLY A 360 -2.19 23.27 15.53
N ASN A 361 -2.92 23.33 16.64
CA ASN A 361 -4.34 23.66 16.72
C ASN A 361 -4.55 25.10 17.26
N TYR A 362 -5.74 25.40 17.76
CA TYR A 362 -6.15 26.68 18.35
C TYR A 362 -6.80 26.48 19.73
N PHE A 363 -6.35 25.47 20.50
CA PHE A 363 -6.79 25.31 21.88
C PHE A 363 -6.42 26.55 22.71
N THR A 364 -7.30 26.94 23.63
CA THR A 364 -7.13 28.16 24.45
C THR A 364 -6.91 27.86 25.92
N TRP A 365 -7.13 26.62 26.35
CA TRP A 365 -7.00 26.23 27.74
C TRP A 365 -6.67 24.75 27.89
N LEU A 366 -5.93 24.42 28.94
CA LEU A 366 -5.66 23.05 29.38
C LEU A 366 -6.34 22.80 30.71
N GLY A 367 -6.95 21.63 30.85
CA GLY A 367 -7.34 21.11 32.15
C GLY A 367 -6.15 21.00 33.11
N ALA A 368 -6.41 21.04 34.41
CA ALA A 368 -5.38 21.03 35.44
C ALA A 368 -4.48 19.78 35.36
N CYS A 369 -5.07 18.61 35.09
CA CYS A 369 -4.37 17.32 34.99
C CYS A 369 -3.52 17.21 33.71
N CYS A 370 -3.79 18.02 32.69
CA CYS A 370 -3.05 17.97 31.43
C CYS A 370 -1.65 18.60 31.53
N TRP A 371 -1.41 19.50 32.49
CA TRP A 371 -0.13 20.20 32.60
C TRP A 371 1.04 19.27 32.91
N ASP A 372 0.83 18.28 33.79
CA ASP A 372 1.87 17.32 34.16
C ASP A 372 2.33 16.48 32.96
N LEU A 373 1.40 16.15 32.06
CA LEU A 373 1.70 15.36 30.85
C LEU A 373 2.63 16.07 29.87
N ILE A 374 2.65 17.40 29.85
CA ILE A 374 3.61 18.17 29.04
C ILE A 374 5.03 17.93 29.55
N ASN A 375 5.21 18.00 30.87
CA ASN A 375 6.51 17.80 31.51
C ASN A 375 6.97 16.34 31.41
N GLU A 376 6.03 15.38 31.44
CA GLU A 376 6.30 13.96 31.20
C GLU A 376 6.61 13.63 29.74
N GLY A 377 6.42 14.57 28.80
CA GLY A 377 6.61 14.34 27.37
C GLY A 377 5.52 13.48 26.71
N LYS A 378 4.39 13.26 27.41
CA LYS A 378 3.24 12.51 26.90
C LYS A 378 2.24 13.40 26.15
N LEU A 379 2.20 14.70 26.45
CA LEU A 379 1.31 15.68 25.80
C LEU A 379 2.11 16.74 25.05
N ASN A 380 1.90 16.83 23.74
CA ASN A 380 2.42 17.93 22.92
C ASN A 380 1.30 18.91 22.52
N VAL A 381 1.44 20.16 22.96
CA VAL A 381 0.49 21.26 22.68
C VAL A 381 1.16 22.45 22.00
N ASP A 382 2.33 22.25 21.39
CA ASP A 382 3.04 23.31 20.66
C ASP A 382 2.17 23.91 19.56
N ARG A 383 2.40 25.17 19.21
CA ARG A 383 1.65 25.90 18.18
C ARG A 383 0.13 25.86 18.43
N ASN A 384 -0.29 26.18 19.66
CA ASN A 384 -1.69 26.45 20.02
C ASN A 384 -1.89 27.91 20.48
N CYS A 385 -3.02 28.22 21.10
CA CYS A 385 -3.37 29.53 21.64
C CYS A 385 -3.54 29.51 23.17
N ILE A 386 -2.75 28.68 23.85
CA ILE A 386 -2.89 28.40 25.29
C ILE A 386 -2.01 29.38 26.07
N PRO A 387 -2.57 30.24 26.94
CA PRO A 387 -1.76 31.12 27.77
C PRO A 387 -0.74 30.35 28.61
N TRP A 388 0.48 30.87 28.66
CA TRP A 388 1.59 30.37 29.50
C TRP A 388 2.16 28.99 29.15
N ALA A 389 1.58 28.27 28.19
CA ALA A 389 2.22 27.08 27.62
C ALA A 389 3.43 27.48 26.75
N PRO A 390 4.46 26.61 26.62
CA PRO A 390 5.61 26.87 25.75
C PRO A 390 5.25 26.81 24.26
N ASN A 391 6.07 27.41 23.39
CA ASN A 391 6.01 27.29 21.92
C ASN A 391 4.64 27.58 21.26
N GLN A 392 3.87 28.54 21.78
CA GLN A 392 2.53 28.86 21.29
C GLN A 392 2.55 29.74 20.03
N ARG A 393 1.42 29.78 19.32
CA ARG A 393 1.20 30.68 18.17
C ARG A 393 1.28 32.14 18.61
N SER A 394 1.49 33.02 17.63
CA SER A 394 1.46 34.46 17.92
C SER A 394 0.04 34.89 18.29
N HIS A 395 -0.05 35.92 19.14
CA HIS A 395 -1.34 36.54 19.50
C HIS A 395 -2.13 36.98 18.27
N GLU A 396 -1.45 37.47 17.23
CA GLU A 396 -2.07 37.88 15.97
C GLU A 396 -2.70 36.71 15.21
N GLU A 397 -2.02 35.57 15.14
CA GLU A 397 -2.54 34.36 14.49
C GLU A 397 -3.77 33.82 15.23
N CYS A 398 -3.68 33.73 16.56
CA CYS A 398 -4.80 33.31 17.41
C CYS A 398 -6.01 34.24 17.27
N ALA A 399 -5.80 35.56 17.36
CA ALA A 399 -6.86 36.55 17.20
C ALA A 399 -7.53 36.42 15.82
N ARG A 400 -6.74 36.31 14.75
CA ARG A 400 -7.24 36.15 13.37
C ARG A 400 -8.15 34.93 13.22
N PHE A 401 -7.79 33.80 13.83
CA PHE A 401 -8.61 32.59 13.80
C PHE A 401 -9.97 32.81 14.47
N PHE A 402 -9.97 33.34 15.71
CA PHE A 402 -11.21 33.55 16.46
C PHE A 402 -12.11 34.63 15.84
N PHE A 403 -11.55 35.69 15.27
CA PHE A 403 -12.32 36.69 14.52
C PHE A 403 -13.04 36.07 13.31
N ARG A 404 -12.32 35.31 12.47
CA ARG A 404 -12.93 34.64 11.30
C ARG A 404 -14.02 33.65 11.68
N LYS A 405 -13.82 32.92 12.78
CA LYS A 405 -14.82 31.96 13.27
C LYS A 405 -16.12 32.66 13.66
N ILE A 406 -16.04 33.78 14.38
CA ILE A 406 -17.21 34.60 14.74
C ILE A 406 -17.95 35.05 13.47
N GLU A 407 -17.23 35.49 12.44
CA GLU A 407 -17.83 35.89 11.16
C GLU A 407 -18.55 34.71 10.46
N SER A 408 -17.95 33.51 10.49
CA SER A 408 -18.49 32.34 9.78
C SER A 408 -19.75 31.73 10.38
N HIS A 409 -20.09 32.03 11.65
CA HIS A 409 -21.19 31.41 12.43
C HIS A 409 -21.20 29.86 12.46
N ALA A 410 -20.16 29.21 11.93
CA ALA A 410 -20.02 27.76 11.94
C ALA A 410 -19.70 27.30 13.38
N THR A 411 -20.66 26.63 14.01
CA THR A 411 -20.51 26.07 15.36
C THR A 411 -20.62 24.56 15.31
N CYS A 412 -19.71 23.91 16.04
CA CYS A 412 -19.79 22.47 16.25
C CYS A 412 -20.67 22.19 17.47
N PRO A 413 -21.49 21.12 17.45
CA PRO A 413 -22.23 20.70 18.62
C PRO A 413 -21.24 20.35 19.74
N ILE A 414 -21.49 20.89 20.94
CA ILE A 414 -20.72 20.57 22.14
C ILE A 414 -21.44 19.43 22.83
N SER A 415 -20.87 18.23 22.77
CA SER A 415 -21.35 17.10 23.57
C SER A 415 -20.52 17.00 24.86
N VAL A 416 -21.19 17.23 25.99
CA VAL A 416 -20.60 17.18 27.34
C VAL A 416 -20.80 15.82 28.03
N HIS A 417 -21.59 14.93 27.43
CA HIS A 417 -21.87 13.62 27.98
C HIS A 417 -20.76 12.63 27.58
N ALA A 418 -20.27 11.83 28.52
CA ALA A 418 -19.44 10.67 28.24
C ALA A 418 -20.27 9.42 28.56
N PRO A 419 -20.47 8.49 27.62
CA PRO A 419 -21.39 7.36 27.81
C PRO A 419 -20.75 6.19 28.57
N CYS A 420 -19.43 6.22 28.78
CA CYS A 420 -18.74 5.25 29.61
C CYS A 420 -18.94 5.56 31.11
N GLU A 421 -19.11 4.52 31.92
CA GLU A 421 -19.24 4.71 33.37
C GLU A 421 -17.96 5.31 33.97
N SER A 422 -18.13 6.24 34.92
CA SER A 422 -17.07 6.82 35.73
C SER A 422 -16.62 5.92 36.90
N SER A 423 -17.08 4.66 36.93
CA SER A 423 -16.62 3.65 37.88
C SER A 423 -15.10 3.60 37.77
N GLY A 424 -14.44 3.97 38.88
CA GLY A 424 -13.05 4.37 38.92
C GLY A 424 -12.13 3.38 38.22
N TRP A 425 -11.00 3.89 37.73
CA TRP A 425 -9.83 3.24 37.11
C TRP A 425 -9.41 1.91 37.78
N GLY A 426 -10.32 0.96 37.76
CA GLY A 426 -10.33 -0.29 38.45
C GLY A 426 -9.81 -1.32 37.48
N TYR A 427 -8.68 -1.89 37.87
CA TYR A 427 -8.00 -2.98 37.23
C TYR A 427 -8.96 -4.11 36.83
N ASP A 428 -9.29 -4.17 35.54
CA ASP A 428 -9.51 -5.42 34.82
C ASP A 428 -8.29 -5.64 33.93
N ALA A 429 -7.14 -5.89 34.58
CA ALA A 429 -5.85 -6.11 33.92
C ALA A 429 -5.64 -7.56 33.46
N ASP A 430 -6.57 -8.47 33.75
CA ASP A 430 -6.31 -9.91 33.67
C ASP A 430 -7.00 -10.64 32.50
N GLU A 431 -7.65 -9.94 31.55
CA GLU A 431 -8.30 -10.62 30.40
C GLU A 431 -7.84 -10.15 29.01
N GLN A 432 -6.85 -9.26 28.91
CA GLN A 432 -6.37 -8.75 27.61
C GLN A 432 -4.86 -8.55 27.49
N ALA A 433 -4.09 -8.96 28.49
CA ALA A 433 -2.63 -8.98 28.41
C ALA A 433 -2.09 -10.22 27.65
N ASP A 434 -2.91 -11.27 27.48
CA ASP A 434 -2.51 -12.50 26.79
C ASP A 434 -2.81 -12.52 25.27
N ALA A 435 -3.40 -11.44 24.73
CA ALA A 435 -3.64 -11.28 23.29
C ALA A 435 -2.55 -10.46 22.57
N ALA A 436 -1.52 -9.99 23.27
CA ALA A 436 -0.48 -9.10 22.74
C ALA A 436 0.88 -9.79 22.47
N ALA A 437 0.91 -11.13 22.40
CA ALA A 437 2.14 -11.88 22.13
C ALA A 437 2.17 -12.60 20.76
N GLU A 438 1.06 -12.69 20.03
CA GLU A 438 1.00 -13.04 18.59
C GLU A 438 -0.25 -12.33 18.04
N GLU A 439 -0.24 -11.41 17.08
CA GLU A 439 0.54 -11.29 15.85
C GLU A 439 0.67 -9.81 15.48
N ASN A 440 1.90 -9.32 15.35
CA ASN A 440 2.25 -7.91 15.12
C ASN A 440 2.32 -7.56 13.62
N LYS A 441 1.57 -8.27 12.76
CA LYS A 441 1.72 -8.24 11.29
C LYS A 441 1.20 -6.94 10.65
N TYR A 442 0.22 -6.27 11.28
CA TYR A 442 -0.56 -5.20 10.66
C TYR A 442 -0.47 -3.82 11.34
N ARG A 443 0.67 -3.47 11.95
CA ARG A 443 0.88 -2.12 12.53
C ARG A 443 0.69 -1.03 11.47
N THR A 444 -0.32 -0.18 11.65
CA THR A 444 -0.70 0.83 10.64
C THR A 444 0.36 1.91 10.43
N TYR A 445 1.11 2.31 11.47
CA TYR A 445 2.24 3.22 11.29
C TYR A 445 3.38 2.60 10.48
N SER A 446 3.60 1.28 10.59
CA SER A 446 4.52 0.56 9.70
C SER A 446 3.97 0.55 8.26
N ALA A 447 2.63 0.56 8.10
CA ALA A 447 2.00 0.70 6.79
C ALA A 447 2.21 2.09 6.12
N LEU A 448 2.71 3.10 6.84
CA LEU A 448 3.07 4.41 6.27
C LEU A 448 4.46 4.44 5.62
N GLN A 449 5.20 3.33 5.61
CA GLN A 449 6.46 3.21 4.90
C GLN A 449 6.33 2.23 3.73
N PRO A 450 6.95 2.53 2.56
CA PRO A 450 6.81 1.75 1.33
C PRO A 450 7.40 0.33 1.41
#